data_AF-A0AAD1J1L5-F1
#
_entry.id   AF-A0AAD1J1L5-F1
#
_cell.length_a   1.000
_cell.length_b   1.000
_cell.length_c   1.000
_cell.angle_alpha   90.00
_cell.angle_beta   90.00
_cell.angle_gamma   90.00
#
_symmetry.space_group_name_H-M   'P 1'
#
loop_
_entity.id
_entity.type
_entity.pdbx_description
1 polymer ?
#
loop_
_entity_poly.entity_id
_entity_poly.type
_entity_poly.pdbx_seq_one_letter_code
_entity_poly.pdbx_strand_id
1 'polypeptide(L)'
;MLRTLSDLVQITDAKGHVVRLSHTHRFRHTRLTRLAELGLPVHVLQRYAGHATPTMTMHYIAARDEHAEQAFLATAKLRSDGTRIQLSSDDHDSLHLFRRADRFLPNGWCTLPPLQSCDKGNACLTCSVFVTDHTHRDVLQRQLRETTDLINRAATEFEQRHGHPMPEDNVWLTRRRTEHHALERLLDALDHEPDSAAHGAITECHQPSAGPVPLTLDLTRHRRSTP
;
A
#
# COMPACT_ATOMS: atom_id res chain seq x y z
N MET A 1 41.88 3.42 1.35
CA MET A 1 41.11 4.67 1.32
C MET A 1 39.79 4.60 2.09
N LEU A 2 38.77 3.86 1.66
CA LEU A 2 37.47 3.86 2.38
C LEU A 2 37.50 3.28 3.80
N ARG A 3 38.41 2.34 4.07
CA ARG A 3 38.66 1.79 5.41
C ARG A 3 39.22 2.87 6.36
N THR A 4 40.29 3.52 5.92
CA THR A 4 40.91 4.69 6.58
C THR A 4 39.91 5.83 6.80
N LEU A 5 39.05 6.13 5.83
CA LEU A 5 37.98 7.12 5.98
C LEU A 5 36.96 6.71 7.05
N SER A 6 36.60 5.42 7.13
CA SER A 6 35.69 4.91 8.16
C SER A 6 36.28 5.08 9.56
N ASP A 7 37.58 4.81 9.70
CA ASP A 7 38.29 4.91 10.98
C ASP A 7 38.44 6.36 11.45
N LEU A 8 38.49 7.32 10.52
CA LEU A 8 38.59 8.75 10.80
C LEU A 8 37.25 9.42 11.09
N VAL A 9 36.20 9.08 10.32
CA VAL A 9 34.92 9.79 10.37
C VAL A 9 33.94 9.15 11.38
N GLN A 10 34.15 7.87 11.74
CA GLN A 10 33.35 7.16 12.76
C GLN A 10 31.83 7.34 12.61
N ILE A 11 31.33 7.21 11.37
CA ILE A 11 29.91 7.38 11.07
C ILE A 11 29.12 6.28 11.78
N THR A 12 28.10 6.65 12.54
CA THR A 12 27.19 5.74 13.22
C THR A 12 25.81 5.68 12.56
N ASP A 13 25.12 4.56 12.72
CA ASP A 13 23.70 4.44 12.37
C ASP A 13 22.80 5.05 13.46
N ALA A 14 21.49 5.09 13.22
CA ALA A 14 20.49 5.60 14.18
C ALA A 14 20.45 4.81 15.50
N LYS A 15 21.09 3.65 15.58
CA LYS A 15 21.22 2.81 16.79
C LYS A 15 22.60 2.96 17.45
N GLY A 16 23.45 3.85 16.95
CA GLY A 16 24.80 4.11 17.47
C GLY A 16 25.88 3.14 17.01
N HIS A 17 25.61 2.24 16.06
CA HIS A 17 26.62 1.30 15.56
C HIS A 17 27.48 1.93 14.46
N VAL A 18 28.79 1.70 14.50
CA VAL A 18 29.73 2.22 13.50
C VAL A 18 29.53 1.55 12.14
N VAL A 19 29.28 2.37 11.11
CA VAL A 19 29.11 1.95 9.72
C VAL A 19 30.45 1.93 9.01
N ARG A 20 30.93 0.74 8.66
CA ARG A 20 32.15 0.57 7.87
C ARG A 20 31.89 0.85 6.38
N LEU A 21 32.31 2.01 5.90
CA LEU A 21 32.19 2.45 4.50
C LEU A 21 33.00 1.59 3.51
N SER A 22 33.96 0.82 4.02
CA SER A 22 34.76 -0.10 3.21
C SER A 22 33.97 -1.23 2.55
N HIS A 23 32.74 -1.50 3.00
CA HIS A 23 31.85 -2.48 2.38
C HIS A 23 30.99 -1.80 1.31
N THR A 24 31.61 -1.40 0.20
CA THR A 24 30.96 -0.68 -0.92
C THR A 24 29.72 -1.39 -1.46
N HIS A 25 29.70 -2.73 -1.39
CA HIS A 25 28.55 -3.55 -1.78
C HIS A 25 27.30 -3.27 -0.95
N ARG A 26 27.42 -2.84 0.32
CA ARG A 26 26.26 -2.47 1.16
C ARG A 26 25.51 -1.27 0.59
N PHE A 27 26.22 -0.22 0.16
CA PHE A 27 25.59 0.94 -0.48
C PHE A 27 24.86 0.58 -1.76
N ARG A 28 25.47 -0.33 -2.56
CA ARG A 28 24.83 -0.86 -3.77
C ARG A 28 23.54 -1.62 -3.43
N HIS A 29 23.56 -2.49 -2.41
CA HIS A 29 22.34 -3.16 -1.95
C HIS A 29 21.28 -2.17 -1.49
N THR A 30 21.62 -1.24 -0.59
CA THR A 30 20.67 -0.24 -0.08
C THR A 30 20.05 0.57 -1.21
N ARG A 31 20.84 0.97 -2.21
CA ARG A 31 20.33 1.70 -3.37
C ARG A 31 19.37 0.86 -4.21
N LEU A 32 19.71 -0.40 -4.49
CA LEU A 32 18.88 -1.29 -5.29
C LEU A 32 17.60 -1.71 -4.57
N THR A 33 17.65 -1.99 -3.26
CA THR A 33 16.47 -2.23 -2.43
C THR A 33 15.52 -1.04 -2.45
N ARG A 34 16.03 0.19 -2.23
CA ARG A 34 15.20 1.41 -2.28
C ARG A 34 14.53 1.62 -3.64
N LEU A 35 15.24 1.33 -4.73
CA LEU A 35 14.65 1.44 -6.07
C LEU A 35 13.57 0.38 -6.31
N ALA A 36 13.73 -0.82 -5.75
CA ALA A 36 12.68 -1.84 -5.80
C ALA A 36 11.46 -1.43 -4.97
N GLU A 37 11.67 -0.91 -3.77
CA GLU A 37 10.61 -0.36 -2.89
C GLU A 37 9.79 0.74 -3.57
N LEU A 38 10.42 1.60 -4.37
CA LEU A 38 9.75 2.61 -5.19
C LEU A 38 8.96 2.03 -6.38
N GLY A 39 8.91 0.71 -6.53
CA GLY A 39 8.10 0.04 -7.55
C GLY A 39 8.70 0.06 -8.95
N LEU A 40 10.02 0.31 -9.11
CA LEU A 40 10.62 0.28 -10.43
C LEU A 40 10.47 -1.11 -11.08
N PRO A 41 10.18 -1.20 -12.39
CA PRO A 41 10.08 -2.49 -13.08
C PRO A 41 11.40 -3.28 -13.03
N VAL A 42 11.30 -4.61 -12.90
CA VAL A 42 12.45 -5.52 -12.75
C VAL A 42 13.52 -5.31 -13.84
N HIS A 43 13.11 -5.15 -15.09
CA HIS A 43 14.03 -4.94 -16.21
C HIS A 43 14.81 -3.60 -16.11
N VAL A 44 14.20 -2.56 -15.53
CA VAL A 44 14.84 -1.26 -15.29
C VAL A 44 15.87 -1.38 -14.18
N LEU A 45 15.51 -2.01 -13.06
CA LEU A 45 16.47 -2.29 -11.98
C LEU A 45 17.63 -3.15 -12.45
N GLN A 46 17.36 -4.19 -13.24
CA GLN A 46 18.39 -5.08 -13.77
C GLN A 46 19.40 -4.31 -14.61
N ARG A 47 18.92 -3.45 -15.51
CA ARG A 47 19.78 -2.60 -16.34
C ARG A 47 20.57 -1.59 -15.50
N TYR A 48 19.92 -0.95 -14.51
CA TYR A 48 20.57 0.01 -13.62
C TYR A 48 21.67 -0.66 -12.76
N ALA A 49 21.40 -1.87 -12.28
CA ALA A 49 22.37 -2.65 -11.53
C ALA A 49 23.48 -3.21 -12.43
N GLY A 50 23.22 -3.44 -13.72
CA GLY A 50 24.14 -4.17 -14.60
C GLY A 50 24.18 -5.67 -14.26
N HIS A 51 23.05 -6.25 -13.86
CA HIS A 51 22.95 -7.67 -13.59
C HIS A 51 22.79 -8.46 -14.89
N ALA A 52 23.59 -9.52 -15.03
CA ALA A 52 23.55 -10.40 -16.19
C ALA A 52 22.23 -11.19 -16.29
N THR A 53 21.63 -11.52 -15.14
CA THR A 53 20.38 -12.30 -15.07
C THR A 53 19.32 -11.59 -14.22
N PRO A 54 18.02 -11.77 -14.52
CA PRO A 54 16.94 -11.25 -13.70
C PRO A 54 16.95 -11.79 -12.26
N THR A 55 17.43 -13.01 -12.04
CA THR A 55 17.49 -13.67 -10.72
C THR A 55 18.24 -12.84 -9.68
N MET A 56 19.35 -12.20 -10.07
CA MET A 56 20.09 -11.30 -9.17
C MET A 56 19.27 -10.08 -8.74
N THR A 57 18.42 -9.56 -9.65
CA THR A 57 17.53 -8.44 -9.36
C THR A 57 16.35 -8.87 -8.48
N MET A 58 15.86 -10.10 -8.64
CA MET A 58 14.74 -10.62 -7.86
C MET A 58 15.00 -10.65 -6.36
N HIS A 59 16.26 -10.76 -5.92
CA HIS A 59 16.62 -10.63 -4.49
C HIS A 59 16.13 -9.29 -3.88
N TYR A 60 16.11 -8.22 -4.67
CA TYR A 60 15.63 -6.91 -4.22
C TYR A 60 14.12 -6.77 -4.28
N ILE A 61 13.46 -7.54 -5.17
CA ILE A 61 12.00 -7.57 -5.28
C ILE A 61 11.40 -8.39 -4.14
N ALA A 62 12.00 -9.53 -3.79
CA ALA A 62 11.57 -10.33 -2.64
C ALA A 62 11.59 -9.50 -1.34
N ALA A 63 12.65 -8.74 -1.11
CA ALA A 63 12.74 -7.83 0.03
C ALA A 63 11.63 -6.76 0.04
N ARG A 64 11.22 -6.25 -1.13
CA ARG A 64 10.08 -5.34 -1.23
C ARG A 64 8.78 -6.02 -0.84
N ASP A 65 8.53 -7.23 -1.32
CA ASP A 65 7.30 -7.94 -1.03
C ASP A 65 7.22 -8.29 0.48
N GLU A 66 8.34 -8.67 1.10
CA GLU A 66 8.46 -8.82 2.56
C GLU A 66 8.18 -7.51 3.31
N HIS A 67 8.72 -6.38 2.84
CA HIS A 67 8.46 -5.07 3.46
C HIS A 67 6.99 -4.64 3.29
N ALA A 68 6.37 -4.93 2.15
CA ALA A 68 4.96 -4.65 1.91
C ALA A 68 4.05 -5.46 2.83
N GLU A 69 4.38 -6.74 3.05
CA GLU A 69 3.70 -7.60 4.01
C GLU A 69 3.85 -7.06 5.44
N GLN A 70 5.07 -6.72 5.86
CA GLN A 70 5.33 -6.14 7.18
C GLN A 70 4.59 -4.82 7.39
N ALA A 71 4.59 -3.93 6.39
CA ALA A 71 3.85 -2.67 6.46
C ALA A 71 2.34 -2.90 6.57
N PHE A 72 1.82 -3.90 5.86
CA PHE A 72 0.42 -4.27 5.94
C PHE A 72 0.05 -4.81 7.32
N LEU A 73 0.86 -5.70 7.90
CA LEU A 73 0.64 -6.25 9.24
C LEU A 73 0.82 -5.21 10.36
N ALA A 74 1.71 -4.24 10.17
CA ALA A 74 1.98 -3.19 11.15
C ALA A 74 0.86 -2.14 11.27
N THR A 75 -0.01 -2.06 10.26
CA THR A 75 -1.06 -1.04 10.16
C THR A 75 -2.38 -1.62 10.63
N ALA A 76 -3.07 -0.91 11.53
CA ALA A 76 -4.39 -1.35 11.98
C ALA A 76 -5.35 -1.42 10.78
N LYS A 77 -6.17 -2.47 10.71
CA LYS A 77 -7.22 -2.60 9.70
C LYS A 77 -8.57 -2.29 10.31
N LEU A 78 -9.48 -1.79 9.49
CA LEU A 78 -10.86 -1.51 9.86
C LEU A 78 -11.80 -2.45 9.12
N ARG A 79 -12.73 -3.08 9.84
CA ARG A 79 -13.89 -3.75 9.24
C ARG A 79 -14.95 -2.72 8.81
N SER A 80 -15.93 -3.17 8.04
CA SER A 80 -17.03 -2.34 7.50
C SER A 80 -17.88 -1.60 8.56
N ASP A 81 -17.83 -2.04 9.80
CA ASP A 81 -18.49 -1.43 10.95
C ASP A 81 -17.64 -0.36 11.65
N GLY A 82 -16.37 -0.20 11.25
CA GLY A 82 -15.40 0.67 11.91
C GLY A 82 -14.58 -0.03 13.00
N THR A 83 -14.79 -1.33 13.23
CA THR A 83 -14.03 -2.08 14.25
C THR A 83 -12.58 -2.23 13.80
N ARG A 84 -11.63 -1.78 14.63
CA ARG A 84 -10.19 -1.99 14.42
C ARG A 84 -9.82 -3.44 14.70
N ILE A 85 -9.03 -4.01 13.81
CA ILE A 85 -8.41 -5.32 13.96
C ILE A 85 -6.91 -5.21 13.68
N GLN A 86 -6.14 -6.05 14.34
CA GLN A 86 -4.73 -6.25 14.04
C GLN A 86 -4.59 -7.61 13.37
N LEU A 87 -3.86 -7.66 12.27
CA LEU A 87 -3.53 -8.91 11.59
C LEU A 87 -2.13 -9.34 12.02
N SER A 88 -1.96 -10.61 12.34
CA SER A 88 -0.65 -11.14 12.73
C SER A 88 -0.08 -12.07 11.67
N SER A 89 1.25 -12.21 11.64
CA SER A 89 1.91 -13.18 10.75
C SER A 89 1.57 -14.63 11.14
N ASP A 90 1.22 -14.87 12.41
CA ASP A 90 0.77 -16.18 12.89
C ASP A 90 -0.62 -16.55 12.35
N ASP A 91 -1.43 -15.56 11.96
CA ASP A 91 -2.66 -15.76 11.19
C ASP A 91 -2.29 -16.11 9.74
N HIS A 92 -2.00 -17.39 9.49
CA HIS A 92 -1.52 -17.92 8.20
C HIS A 92 -2.41 -17.49 7.01
N ASP A 93 -3.70 -17.28 7.24
CA ASP A 93 -4.66 -16.84 6.24
C ASP A 93 -4.44 -15.39 5.76
N SER A 94 -3.85 -14.51 6.59
CA SER A 94 -3.63 -13.10 6.27
C SER A 94 -2.52 -12.92 5.22
N LEU A 95 -1.44 -13.72 5.28
CA LEU A 95 -0.35 -13.70 4.30
C LEU A 95 -0.79 -14.16 2.90
N HIS A 96 -1.80 -15.03 2.83
CA HIS A 96 -2.29 -15.54 1.54
C HIS A 96 -2.94 -14.45 0.67
N LEU A 97 -3.33 -13.31 1.27
CA LEU A 97 -3.85 -12.14 0.58
C LEU A 97 -2.90 -11.65 -0.52
N PHE A 98 -1.61 -11.54 -0.22
CA PHE A 98 -0.61 -11.03 -1.17
C PHE A 98 -0.33 -11.96 -2.35
N ARG A 99 -0.71 -13.23 -2.23
CA ARG A 99 -0.54 -14.23 -3.30
C ARG A 99 -1.76 -14.31 -4.21
N ARG A 100 -2.83 -13.56 -3.94
CA ARG A 100 -4.11 -13.67 -4.63
C ARG A 100 -4.63 -12.32 -5.13
N ALA A 101 -4.58 -12.14 -6.45
CA ALA A 101 -5.07 -10.94 -7.10
C ALA A 101 -6.59 -10.72 -6.92
N ASP A 102 -7.38 -11.79 -6.72
CA ASP A 102 -8.84 -11.71 -6.53
C ASP A 102 -9.28 -11.17 -5.17
N ARG A 103 -8.33 -10.87 -4.28
CA ARG A 103 -8.60 -10.36 -2.93
C ARG A 103 -8.32 -8.87 -2.75
N PHE A 104 -7.75 -8.22 -3.77
CA PHE A 104 -7.53 -6.78 -3.79
C PHE A 104 -8.76 -6.05 -4.31
N LEU A 105 -9.25 -5.09 -3.53
CA LEU A 105 -10.40 -4.25 -3.87
C LEU A 105 -9.93 -2.80 -4.06
N PRO A 106 -10.66 -1.97 -4.81
CA PRO A 106 -10.29 -0.56 -4.97
C PRO A 106 -10.22 0.21 -3.64
N ASN A 107 -10.99 -0.24 -2.65
CA ASN A 107 -11.21 0.43 -1.37
C ASN A 107 -10.77 -0.42 -0.17
N GLY A 108 -9.96 -1.46 -0.38
CA GLY A 108 -9.47 -2.32 0.69
C GLY A 108 -9.18 -3.74 0.24
N TRP A 109 -9.47 -4.71 1.10
CA TRP A 109 -9.15 -6.11 0.90
C TRP A 109 -10.23 -7.06 1.39
N CYS A 110 -10.26 -8.25 0.79
CA CYS A 110 -11.08 -9.37 1.23
C CYS A 110 -10.24 -10.38 2.01
N THR A 111 -10.52 -10.54 3.30
CA THR A 111 -9.85 -11.50 4.20
C THR A 111 -10.53 -12.88 4.23
N LEU A 112 -11.29 -13.21 3.18
CA LEU A 112 -11.92 -14.53 3.09
C LEU A 112 -10.84 -15.62 2.99
N PRO A 113 -10.89 -16.65 3.84
CA PRO A 113 -9.86 -17.70 3.87
C PRO A 113 -9.63 -18.34 2.48
N PRO A 114 -8.39 -18.75 2.15
CA PRO A 114 -8.01 -19.16 0.79
C PRO A 114 -8.79 -20.35 0.24
N LEU A 115 -9.25 -21.25 1.11
CA LEU A 115 -10.00 -22.44 0.73
C LEU A 115 -11.49 -22.16 0.46
N GLN A 116 -11.97 -20.94 0.73
CA GLN A 116 -13.37 -20.57 0.58
C GLN A 116 -13.62 -19.76 -0.71
N SER A 117 -14.74 -20.05 -1.36
CA SER A 117 -15.27 -19.30 -2.50
C SER A 117 -16.31 -18.27 -2.07
N CYS A 118 -16.29 -17.09 -2.70
CA CYS A 118 -17.28 -16.01 -2.48
C CYS A 118 -18.20 -15.91 -3.69
N ASP A 119 -19.51 -15.76 -3.47
CA ASP A 119 -20.52 -15.50 -4.49
C ASP A 119 -20.85 -14.01 -4.65
N LYS A 120 -20.41 -13.15 -3.71
CA LYS A 120 -20.67 -11.71 -3.71
C LYS A 120 -19.91 -10.93 -4.79
N GLY A 121 -18.93 -11.56 -5.44
CA GLY A 121 -18.01 -10.89 -6.36
C GLY A 121 -17.28 -9.75 -5.64
N ASN A 122 -17.62 -8.50 -5.99
CA ASN A 122 -16.99 -7.28 -5.46
C ASN A 122 -17.90 -6.44 -4.56
N ALA A 123 -19.07 -6.94 -4.15
CA ALA A 123 -19.96 -6.27 -3.19
C ALA A 123 -19.45 -6.43 -1.74
N CYS A 124 -18.19 -6.03 -1.50
CA CYS A 124 -17.45 -6.35 -0.30
C CYS A 124 -17.60 -5.31 0.81
N LEU A 125 -17.88 -4.04 0.50
CA LEU A 125 -17.83 -2.94 1.48
C LEU A 125 -18.68 -3.19 2.75
N THR A 126 -19.80 -3.90 2.64
CA THR A 126 -20.68 -4.26 3.77
C THR A 126 -20.54 -5.73 4.21
N CYS A 127 -19.53 -6.42 3.70
CA CYS A 127 -19.24 -7.82 4.02
C CYS A 127 -18.41 -7.94 5.31
N SER A 128 -18.64 -8.99 6.10
CA SER A 128 -17.93 -9.23 7.36
C SER A 128 -16.42 -9.48 7.23
N VAL A 129 -15.99 -9.94 6.06
CA VAL A 129 -14.57 -10.21 5.72
C VAL A 129 -13.92 -9.08 4.92
N PHE A 130 -14.56 -7.93 4.82
CA PHE A 130 -13.93 -6.74 4.24
C PHE A 130 -13.09 -6.02 5.30
N VAL A 131 -11.91 -5.57 4.86
CA VAL A 131 -11.01 -4.77 5.68
C VAL A 131 -10.42 -3.62 4.85
N THR A 132 -10.14 -2.49 5.48
CA THR A 132 -9.46 -1.33 4.88
C THR A 132 -8.48 -0.69 5.86
N ASP A 133 -7.71 0.28 5.41
CA ASP A 133 -6.86 1.13 6.25
C ASP A 133 -6.76 2.56 5.67
N HIS A 134 -5.89 3.37 6.27
CA HIS A 134 -5.67 4.77 5.87
C HIS A 134 -5.20 4.92 4.41
N THR A 135 -4.56 3.90 3.82
CA THR A 135 -4.06 3.96 2.44
C THR A 135 -5.19 4.07 1.40
N HIS A 136 -6.40 3.67 1.78
CA HIS A 136 -7.61 3.73 0.94
C HIS A 136 -8.49 4.94 1.21
N ARG A 137 -8.10 5.85 2.13
CA ARG A 137 -8.93 6.98 2.58
C ARG A 137 -9.47 7.81 1.41
N ASP A 138 -8.64 8.19 0.46
CA ASP A 138 -9.06 9.01 -0.69
C ASP A 138 -10.09 8.29 -1.57
N VAL A 139 -9.95 6.97 -1.71
CA VAL A 139 -10.91 6.14 -2.46
C VAL A 139 -12.23 6.06 -1.70
N LEU A 140 -12.20 5.85 -0.39
CA LEU A 140 -13.39 5.82 0.47
C LEU A 140 -14.13 7.17 0.45
N GLN A 141 -13.41 8.29 0.50
CA GLN A 141 -13.99 9.64 0.39
C GLN A 141 -14.64 9.88 -0.97
N ARG A 142 -14.01 9.43 -2.05
CA ARG A 142 -14.61 9.49 -3.40
C ARG A 142 -15.87 8.63 -3.46
N GLN A 143 -15.81 7.38 -2.98
CA GLN A 143 -16.94 6.47 -2.97
C GLN A 143 -18.11 7.03 -2.14
N LEU A 144 -17.84 7.67 -0.99
CA LEU A 144 -18.86 8.33 -0.18
C LEU A 144 -19.59 9.40 -1.00
N ARG A 145 -18.84 10.35 -1.58
CA ARG A 145 -19.42 11.42 -2.41
C ARG A 145 -20.25 10.89 -3.57
N GLU A 146 -19.71 9.92 -4.32
CA GLU A 146 -20.43 9.30 -5.45
C GLU A 146 -21.70 8.59 -5.01
N THR A 147 -21.68 7.95 -3.82
CA THR A 147 -22.85 7.28 -3.24
C THR A 147 -23.91 8.29 -2.80
N THR A 148 -23.51 9.39 -2.15
CA THR A 148 -24.40 10.50 -1.79
C THR A 148 -25.07 11.08 -3.03
N ASP A 149 -24.30 11.39 -4.08
CA ASP A 149 -24.82 11.93 -5.34
C ASP A 149 -25.77 10.96 -6.05
N LEU A 150 -25.50 9.66 -5.99
CA LEU A 150 -26.37 8.63 -6.53
C LEU A 150 -27.71 8.55 -5.79
N ILE A 151 -27.68 8.56 -4.45
CA ILE A 151 -28.89 8.53 -3.61
C ILE A 151 -29.75 9.76 -3.90
N ASN A 152 -29.14 10.95 -3.91
CA ASN A 152 -29.85 12.20 -4.14
C ASN A 152 -30.53 12.22 -5.52
N ARG A 153 -29.79 11.89 -6.59
CA ARG A 153 -30.34 11.84 -7.95
C ARG A 153 -31.52 10.88 -8.06
N ALA A 154 -31.37 9.65 -7.58
CA ALA A 154 -32.43 8.65 -7.66
C ALA A 154 -33.65 9.00 -6.82
N ALA A 155 -33.46 9.60 -5.64
CA ALA A 155 -34.56 10.08 -4.81
C ALA A 155 -35.34 11.21 -5.51
N THR A 156 -34.63 12.19 -6.08
CA THR A 156 -35.25 13.29 -6.85
C THR A 156 -35.99 12.78 -8.08
N GLU A 157 -35.38 11.89 -8.87
CA GLU A 157 -36.03 11.30 -10.06
C GLU A 157 -37.28 10.49 -9.70
N PHE A 158 -37.24 9.76 -8.57
CA PHE A 158 -38.39 9.02 -8.08
C PHE A 158 -39.53 9.96 -7.70
N GLU A 159 -39.25 11.00 -6.93
CA GLU A 159 -40.26 11.97 -6.50
C GLU A 159 -40.90 12.69 -7.69
N GLN A 160 -40.10 13.10 -8.67
CA GLN A 160 -40.60 13.71 -9.91
C GLN A 160 -41.52 12.77 -10.70
N ARG A 161 -41.24 11.46 -10.69
CA ARG A 161 -42.01 10.46 -11.44
C ARG A 161 -43.30 10.03 -10.72
N HIS A 162 -43.26 9.95 -9.40
CA HIS A 162 -44.34 9.35 -8.60
C HIS A 162 -45.13 10.36 -7.75
N GLY A 163 -44.67 11.62 -7.63
CA GLY A 163 -45.35 12.69 -6.92
C GLY A 163 -45.26 12.60 -5.39
N HIS A 164 -44.41 11.71 -4.87
CA HIS A 164 -44.14 11.53 -3.44
C HIS A 164 -42.69 11.07 -3.23
N PRO A 165 -42.09 11.31 -2.05
CA PRO A 165 -40.72 10.89 -1.76
C PRO A 165 -40.57 9.36 -1.84
N MET A 166 -39.35 8.90 -2.10
CA MET A 166 -39.01 7.48 -2.11
C MET A 166 -39.24 6.89 -0.71
N PRO A 167 -40.02 5.80 -0.57
CA PRO A 167 -40.26 5.17 0.73
C PRO A 167 -38.96 4.74 1.41
N GLU A 168 -38.91 4.91 2.74
CA GLU A 168 -37.74 4.59 3.57
C GLU A 168 -37.40 3.08 3.55
N ASP A 169 -38.40 2.23 3.33
CA ASP A 169 -38.30 0.76 3.21
C ASP A 169 -37.99 0.29 1.79
N ASN A 170 -37.78 1.21 0.84
CA ASN A 170 -37.38 0.87 -0.51
C ASN A 170 -36.04 0.10 -0.48
N VAL A 171 -36.04 -1.13 -0.99
CA VAL A 171 -34.89 -2.04 -0.93
C VAL A 171 -33.61 -1.44 -1.51
N TRP A 172 -33.71 -0.66 -2.60
CA TRP A 172 -32.55 -0.01 -3.20
C TRP A 172 -32.01 1.10 -2.28
N LEU A 173 -32.90 1.94 -1.74
CA LEU A 173 -32.54 3.02 -0.83
C LEU A 173 -31.93 2.49 0.47
N THR A 174 -32.53 1.47 1.08
CA THR A 174 -32.01 0.83 2.29
C THR A 174 -30.60 0.30 2.07
N ARG A 175 -30.34 -0.37 0.94
CA ARG A 175 -29.00 -0.89 0.60
C ARG A 175 -27.98 0.24 0.40
N ARG A 176 -28.34 1.31 -0.31
CA ARG A 176 -27.43 2.44 -0.54
C ARG A 176 -27.15 3.24 0.73
N ARG A 177 -28.13 3.41 1.61
CA ARG A 177 -27.90 4.02 2.92
C ARG A 177 -27.03 3.15 3.83
N THR A 178 -27.18 1.83 3.76
CA THR A 178 -26.29 0.91 4.49
C THR A 178 -24.84 1.06 4.04
N GLU A 179 -24.61 1.17 2.72
CA GLU A 179 -23.29 1.45 2.14
C GLU A 179 -22.75 2.82 2.57
N HIS A 180 -23.58 3.87 2.47
CA HIS A 180 -23.24 5.22 2.88
C HIS A 180 -22.80 5.28 4.34
N HIS A 181 -23.58 4.71 5.25
CA HIS A 181 -23.24 4.66 6.68
C HIS A 181 -21.99 3.84 6.98
N ALA A 182 -21.71 2.78 6.20
CA ALA A 182 -20.44 2.06 6.33
C ALA A 182 -19.26 2.96 5.96
N LEU A 183 -19.38 3.76 4.88
CA LEU A 183 -18.35 4.70 4.46
C LEU A 183 -18.12 5.82 5.47
N GLU A 184 -19.20 6.40 6.03
CA GLU A 184 -19.12 7.41 7.10
C GLU A 184 -18.37 6.85 8.31
N ARG A 185 -18.79 5.69 8.84
CA ARG A 185 -18.13 5.07 9.99
C ARG A 185 -16.65 4.76 9.73
N LEU A 186 -16.32 4.29 8.53
CA LEU A 186 -14.93 4.01 8.16
C LEU A 186 -14.10 5.28 8.13
N LEU A 187 -14.60 6.36 7.50
CA LEU A 187 -13.88 7.63 7.43
C LEU A 187 -13.74 8.28 8.81
N ASP A 188 -14.79 8.25 9.63
CA ASP A 188 -14.74 8.72 11.01
C ASP A 188 -13.69 7.93 11.81
N ALA A 189 -13.70 6.59 11.70
CA ALA A 189 -12.73 5.75 12.37
C ALA A 189 -11.28 5.99 11.88
N LEU A 190 -11.08 6.34 10.61
CA LEU A 190 -9.77 6.72 10.08
C LEU A 190 -9.30 8.09 10.59
N ASP A 191 -10.22 9.02 10.83
CA ASP A 191 -9.91 10.39 11.25
C ASP A 191 -9.63 10.52 12.76
N HIS A 192 -10.21 9.65 13.59
CA HIS A 192 -10.12 9.76 15.05
C HIS A 192 -8.86 9.15 15.70
N GLU A 193 -8.09 8.32 14.99
CA GLU A 193 -6.72 7.95 15.39
C GLU A 193 -5.90 7.71 14.11
N PRO A 194 -4.98 8.61 13.71
CA PRO A 194 -3.97 8.23 12.74
C PRO A 194 -3.21 7.06 13.34
N ASP A 195 -3.02 5.98 12.57
CA ASP A 195 -2.28 4.79 12.99
C ASP A 195 -1.10 5.20 13.87
N SER A 196 -1.22 4.99 15.19
CA SER A 196 -0.10 5.11 16.09
C SER A 196 0.81 3.92 15.81
N ALA A 197 1.54 3.99 14.70
CA ALA A 197 2.78 3.26 14.48
C ALA A 197 3.86 3.83 15.43
N ALA A 198 3.55 3.89 16.72
CA ALA A 198 4.51 4.15 17.77
C ALA A 198 4.94 2.80 18.33
N HIS A 199 5.87 2.13 17.63
CA HIS A 199 7.02 1.44 18.22
C HIS A 199 8.08 1.19 17.15
N GLY A 200 8.81 2.26 16.85
CA GLY A 200 9.95 2.26 15.95
C GLY A 200 10.36 3.69 15.64
N ALA A 201 10.68 4.48 16.66
CA ALA A 201 11.15 5.85 16.50
C ALA A 201 12.27 5.93 15.47
N ILE A 202 11.98 6.51 14.31
CA ILE A 202 12.99 7.05 13.41
C ILE A 202 12.94 8.56 13.63
N THR A 203 13.87 9.03 14.44
CA THR A 203 14.20 10.44 14.58
C THR A 203 14.44 11.04 13.19
N GLU A 204 13.70 12.10 12.87
CA GLU A 204 13.88 13.06 11.77
C GLU A 204 14.80 12.59 10.63
N CYS A 205 14.25 11.82 9.69
CA CYS A 205 14.85 11.67 8.37
C CYS A 205 14.13 12.63 7.40
N HIS A 206 14.92 13.52 6.78
CA HIS A 206 14.48 14.51 5.81
C HIS A 206 13.35 14.07 4.88
N GLN A 207 12.42 15.00 4.63
CA GLN A 207 11.34 14.89 3.64
C GLN A 207 11.84 14.21 2.34
N PRO A 208 11.13 13.17 1.86
CA PRO A 208 11.43 12.63 0.54
C PRO A 208 11.12 13.73 -0.49
N SER A 209 12.14 14.15 -1.23
CA SER A 209 11.97 14.95 -2.44
C SER A 209 11.06 14.16 -3.39
N ALA A 210 9.81 14.58 -3.46
CA ALA A 210 8.81 14.03 -4.35
C ALA A 210 9.18 14.42 -5.79
N GLY A 211 9.69 13.45 -6.55
CA GLY A 211 9.87 13.58 -7.98
C GLY A 211 10.73 12.45 -8.55
N PRO A 212 10.39 11.91 -9.73
CA PRO A 212 11.31 11.03 -10.46
C PRO A 212 12.58 11.82 -10.78
N VAL A 213 13.71 11.40 -10.20
CA VAL A 213 15.03 11.97 -10.56
C VAL A 213 15.29 11.63 -12.03
N PRO A 214 15.43 12.61 -12.93
CA PRO A 214 15.70 12.34 -14.32
C PRO A 214 17.07 11.63 -14.45
N LEU A 215 17.04 10.39 -14.94
CA LEU A 215 18.24 9.62 -15.25
C LEU A 215 18.61 9.88 -16.71
N THR A 216 19.60 10.73 -16.94
CA THR A 216 20.20 10.89 -18.27
C THR A 216 21.07 9.67 -18.55
N LEU A 217 20.53 8.69 -19.28
CA LEU A 217 21.28 7.52 -19.72
C LEU A 217 22.11 7.92 -20.95
N ASP A 218 23.42 8.06 -20.77
CA ASP A 218 24.35 8.24 -21.90
C ASP A 218 24.50 6.90 -22.64
N LEU A 219 23.79 6.76 -23.75
CA LEU A 219 23.77 5.56 -24.59
C LEU A 219 25.04 5.38 -25.42
N THR A 220 25.97 6.35 -25.41
CA THR A 220 27.13 6.35 -26.32
C THR A 220 28.39 5.71 -25.72
N ARG A 221 28.40 5.37 -24.42
CA ARG A 221 29.60 4.89 -23.71
C ARG A 221 30.08 3.48 -24.12
N HIS A 222 29.34 2.75 -24.95
CA HIS A 222 29.65 1.37 -25.35
C HIS A 222 30.28 1.18 -26.74
N ARG A 223 31.03 2.16 -27.26
CA ARG A 223 31.92 1.92 -28.40
C ARG A 223 33.33 2.43 -28.17
N ARG A 224 34.10 1.74 -27.32
CA ARG A 224 35.57 1.68 -27.41
C ARG A 224 36.10 0.33 -26.93
N SER A 225 35.94 -0.65 -27.80
CA SER A 225 36.85 -1.77 -28.04
C SER A 225 36.95 -1.75 -29.58
N THR A 226 38.08 -1.72 -30.29
CA THR A 226 39.49 -2.10 -30.10
C THR A 226 40.24 -1.50 -31.35
N PRO A 227 41.52 -1.77 -31.71
CA PRO A 227 42.39 -2.92 -31.44
C PRO A 227 43.46 -2.68 -30.38
#